data_AF-A0A6I1ZJ59-F1
#
_entry.id   AF-A0A6I1ZJ59-F1
#
_cell.length_a   1.000
_cell.length_b   1.000
_cell.length_c   1.000
_cell.angle_alpha   90.00
_cell.angle_beta   90.00
_cell.angle_gamma   90.00
#
_symmetry.space_group_name_H-M   'P 1'
#
loop_
_entity.id
_entity.type
_entity.pdbx_description
1 polymer ?
#
loop_
_entity_poly.entity_id
_entity_poly.type
_entity_poly.pdbx_seq_one_letter_code
_entity_poly.pdbx_strand_id
1 'polypeptide(L)'
;MKEKHMPRPNNLINSNDIDWTDHARDDKVLFRRKALGQATGGEKLGASLYEIPPGGRLYTYHYHCANEEAMYVLEGQGKVRLPDGEHPIGPGDFLALLVGPEGAHIV
;
A
#
# COMPACT_ATOMS: atom_id res chain seq x y z
N MET A 1 -11.03 29.50 -23.98
CA MET A 1 -10.41 28.51 -24.88
C MET A 1 -10.52 27.16 -24.18
N LYS A 2 -11.11 26.14 -24.81
CA LYS A 2 -11.22 24.80 -24.19
C LYS A 2 -9.88 24.10 -24.37
N GLU A 3 -9.22 23.72 -23.28
CA GLU A 3 -8.03 22.86 -23.34
C GLU A 3 -8.39 21.59 -24.10
N LYS A 4 -7.67 21.31 -25.19
CA LYS A 4 -7.75 20.02 -25.86
C LYS A 4 -7.16 19.01 -24.88
N HIS A 5 -7.99 18.12 -24.36
CA HIS A 5 -7.55 17.01 -23.51
C HIS A 5 -6.54 16.17 -24.33
N MET A 6 -5.25 16.33 -24.04
CA MET A 6 -4.24 15.45 -24.62
C MET A 6 -4.44 14.05 -24.03
N PRO A 7 -4.45 12.99 -24.85
CA PRO A 7 -4.55 11.64 -24.34
C PRO A 7 -3.37 11.37 -23.39
N ARG A 8 -3.66 10.91 -22.18
CA ARG A 8 -2.63 10.52 -21.21
C ARG A 8 -1.95 9.21 -21.67
N PRO A 9 -0.64 9.03 -21.46
CA PRO A 9 0.03 7.79 -21.80
C PRO A 9 -0.41 6.65 -20.86
N ASN A 10 -0.35 5.41 -21.33
CA ASN A 10 -0.86 4.23 -20.60
C ASN A 10 -0.18 3.99 -19.24
N ASN A 11 1.05 4.47 -19.05
CA ASN A 11 1.80 4.36 -17.80
C ASN A 11 1.55 5.52 -16.83
N LEU A 12 0.52 6.34 -17.07
CA LEU A 12 0.21 7.53 -16.28
C LEU A 12 -1.29 7.58 -15.98
N ILE A 13 -1.65 7.16 -14.77
CA ILE A 13 -3.03 7.12 -14.28
C ILE A 13 -3.27 8.18 -13.20
N ASN A 14 -4.53 8.51 -12.91
CA ASN A 14 -4.92 9.16 -11.66
C ASN A 14 -5.54 8.09 -10.75
N SER A 15 -5.21 8.09 -9.46
CA SER A 15 -5.77 7.09 -8.53
C SER A 15 -7.29 7.19 -8.40
N ASN A 16 -7.90 8.35 -8.64
CA ASN A 16 -9.35 8.52 -8.64
C ASN A 16 -10.03 7.81 -9.81
N ASP A 17 -9.29 7.51 -10.88
CA ASP A 17 -9.79 6.80 -12.06
C ASP A 17 -9.61 5.27 -11.93
N ILE A 18 -9.08 4.79 -10.81
CA ILE A 18 -8.90 3.37 -10.51
C ILE A 18 -9.91 2.95 -9.44
N ASP A 19 -10.67 1.90 -9.75
CA ASP A 19 -11.63 1.31 -8.82
C ASP A 19 -10.92 0.63 -7.64
N TRP A 20 -11.57 0.66 -6.49
CA TRP A 20 -11.16 -0.11 -5.34
C TRP A 20 -11.45 -1.59 -5.56
N THR A 21 -10.51 -2.45 -5.19
CA THR A 21 -10.74 -3.89 -5.05
C THR A 21 -10.76 -4.25 -3.56
N ASP A 22 -11.83 -4.89 -3.12
CA ASP A 22 -11.98 -5.36 -1.74
C ASP A 22 -11.23 -6.69 -1.54
N HIS A 23 -10.51 -6.79 -0.45
CA HIS A 23 -9.79 -7.98 -0.02
C HIS A 23 -10.27 -8.38 1.37
N ALA A 24 -10.88 -9.56 1.46
CA ALA A 24 -11.28 -10.19 2.70
C ALA A 24 -10.87 -11.66 2.66
N ARG A 25 -9.98 -12.07 3.56
CA ARG A 25 -9.59 -13.49 3.72
C ARG A 25 -10.15 -14.11 4.99
N ASP A 26 -10.14 -13.34 6.08
CA ASP A 26 -10.70 -13.68 7.37
C ASP A 26 -11.29 -12.43 8.03
N ASP A 27 -11.66 -12.49 9.30
CA ASP A 27 -12.23 -11.39 10.08
C ASP A 27 -11.26 -10.21 10.28
N LYS A 28 -9.96 -10.41 10.03
CA LYS A 28 -8.92 -9.41 10.28
C LYS A 28 -8.20 -8.98 9.01
N VAL A 29 -7.93 -9.88 8.07
CA VAL A 29 -7.35 -9.53 6.77
C VAL A 29 -8.46 -8.94 5.92
N LEU A 30 -8.65 -7.64 6.10
CA LEU A 30 -9.71 -6.83 5.54
C LEU A 30 -9.13 -5.48 5.13
N PHE A 31 -9.11 -5.20 3.84
CA PHE A 31 -8.65 -3.93 3.29
C PHE A 31 -9.18 -3.76 1.87
N ARG A 32 -9.16 -2.53 1.35
CA ARG A 32 -9.35 -2.26 -0.07
C ARG A 32 -8.06 -1.72 -0.69
N ARG A 33 -7.84 -2.04 -1.97
CA ARG A 33 -6.60 -1.72 -2.68
C ARG A 33 -6.86 -1.13 -4.07
N LYS A 34 -6.06 -0.15 -4.46
CA LYS A 34 -5.83 0.23 -5.86
C LYS A 34 -4.41 -0.18 -6.25
N ALA A 35 -4.26 -1.11 -7.20
CA ALA A 35 -2.97 -1.64 -7.63
C ALA A 35 -2.30 -0.72 -8.67
N LEU A 36 -1.81 0.45 -8.23
CA LEU A 36 -1.29 1.51 -9.10
C LEU A 36 -0.15 1.03 -10.02
N GLY A 37 0.83 0.30 -9.47
CA GLY A 37 1.96 -0.19 -10.25
C GLY A 37 1.52 -1.12 -11.39
N GLN A 38 0.57 -2.02 -11.11
CA GLN A 38 -0.02 -2.91 -12.12
C GLN A 38 -0.81 -2.10 -13.16
N ALA A 39 -1.61 -1.12 -12.71
CA ALA A 39 -2.40 -0.27 -13.59
C ALA A 39 -1.54 0.55 -14.58
N THR A 40 -0.27 0.80 -14.23
CA THR A 40 0.69 1.50 -15.09
C THR A 40 1.65 0.59 -15.86
N GLY A 41 1.56 -0.74 -15.70
CA GLY A 41 2.48 -1.69 -16.32
C GLY A 41 3.89 -1.71 -15.71
N GLY A 42 4.02 -1.43 -14.41
CA GLY A 42 5.31 -1.46 -13.71
C GLY A 42 5.88 -2.88 -13.63
N GLU A 43 7.13 -3.07 -14.07
CA GLU A 43 7.78 -4.39 -14.10
C GLU A 43 8.59 -4.71 -12.84
N LYS A 44 9.27 -3.69 -12.31
CA LYS A 44 10.14 -3.80 -11.12
C LYS A 44 9.67 -2.95 -9.95
N LEU A 45 8.67 -2.09 -10.18
CA LEU A 45 8.13 -1.17 -9.20
C LEU A 45 6.69 -1.54 -8.89
N GLY A 46 6.44 -1.89 -7.63
CA GLY A 46 5.11 -2.00 -7.07
C GLY A 46 4.70 -0.68 -6.43
N ALA A 47 3.43 -0.31 -6.58
CA ALA A 47 2.82 0.79 -5.84
C ALA A 47 1.34 0.46 -5.64
N SER A 48 0.81 0.77 -4.46
CA SER A 48 -0.59 0.54 -4.15
C SER A 48 -1.10 1.59 -3.18
N LEU A 49 -2.35 1.98 -3.37
CA LEU A 49 -3.10 2.74 -2.38
C LEU A 49 -3.95 1.74 -1.59
N TYR A 50 -3.82 1.76 -0.27
CA TYR A 50 -4.56 0.88 0.62
C TYR A 50 -5.50 1.70 1.50
N GLU A 51 -6.62 1.10 1.88
CA GLU A 51 -7.43 1.56 3.00
C GLU A 51 -7.85 0.37 3.84
N ILE A 52 -7.68 0.51 5.16
CA ILE A 52 -7.87 -0.54 6.14
C ILE A 52 -8.96 -0.04 7.10
N PRO A 53 -10.11 -0.73 7.21
CA PRO A 53 -11.12 -0.36 8.18
C PRO A 53 -10.63 -0.64 9.61
N PRO A 54 -11.23 -0.01 10.64
CA PRO A 54 -10.90 -0.31 12.03
C PRO A 54 -10.97 -1.81 12.36
N GLY A 55 -9.91 -2.34 12.95
CA GLY A 55 -9.78 -3.78 13.27
C GLY A 55 -9.28 -4.66 12.11
N GLY A 56 -9.19 -4.11 10.90
CA GLY A 56 -8.56 -4.75 9.76
C GLY A 56 -7.02 -4.70 9.84
N ARG A 57 -6.37 -5.50 9.00
CA ARG A 57 -4.92 -5.56 8.80
C ARG A 57 -4.57 -5.92 7.35
N LEU A 58 -3.38 -5.55 6.91
CA LEU A 58 -2.80 -5.98 5.64
C LEU A 58 -2.14 -7.36 5.79
N TYR A 59 -2.59 -8.30 4.96
CA TYR A 59 -1.98 -9.63 4.83
C TYR A 59 -1.70 -10.32 6.19
N THR A 60 -0.61 -11.05 6.30
CA THR A 60 -0.13 -11.68 7.55
C THR A 60 1.24 -11.14 7.92
N TYR A 61 1.75 -11.44 9.11
CA TYR A 61 3.13 -11.09 9.46
C TYR A 61 4.11 -11.74 8.48
N HIS A 62 4.90 -10.92 7.78
CA HIS A 62 5.73 -11.37 6.66
C HIS A 62 6.93 -10.45 6.43
N TYR A 63 7.86 -10.88 5.58
CA TYR A 63 8.95 -10.07 5.06
C TYR A 63 9.16 -10.39 3.57
N HIS A 64 9.82 -9.48 2.86
CA HIS A 64 10.18 -9.69 1.46
C HIS A 64 11.59 -10.24 1.31
N CYS A 65 11.77 -11.15 0.34
CA CYS A 65 13.06 -11.76 0.06
C CYS A 65 13.83 -11.07 -1.09
N ALA A 66 13.15 -10.26 -1.91
CA ALA A 66 13.71 -9.78 -3.17
C ALA A 66 13.75 -8.24 -3.30
N ASN A 67 12.79 -7.54 -2.69
CA ASN A 67 12.68 -6.09 -2.77
C ASN A 67 12.32 -5.52 -1.40
N GLU A 68 12.81 -4.31 -1.13
CA GLU A 68 12.30 -3.53 -0.02
C GLU A 68 10.84 -3.13 -0.28
N GLU A 69 10.14 -2.79 0.79
CA GLU A 69 8.82 -2.17 0.73
C GLU A 69 8.85 -0.81 1.43
N ALA A 70 8.10 0.14 0.90
CA ALA A 70 7.94 1.44 1.48
C ALA A 70 6.46 1.69 1.78
N MET A 71 6.18 2.15 2.99
CA MET A 71 4.85 2.57 3.40
C MET A 71 4.89 4.05 3.80
N TYR A 72 3.93 4.82 3.29
CA TYR A 72 3.70 6.20 3.69
C TYR A 72 2.23 6.35 4.09
N VAL A 73 1.98 6.79 5.32
CA VAL A 73 0.62 6.93 5.83
C VAL A 73 0.05 8.26 5.37
N LEU A 74 -1.05 8.21 4.59
CA LEU A 74 -1.71 9.40 4.04
C LEU A 74 -2.72 10.00 5.02
N GLU A 75 -3.49 9.17 5.71
CA GLU A 75 -4.56 9.56 6.63
C GLU A 75 -4.85 8.46 7.65
N GLY A 76 -5.61 8.80 8.70
CA GLY A 76 -6.02 7.87 9.74
C GLY A 76 -4.94 7.59 10.79
N GLN A 77 -5.15 6.54 11.58
CA GLN A 77 -4.21 6.10 12.62
C GLN A 77 -4.24 4.57 12.69
N GLY A 78 -3.10 3.97 13.00
CA GLY A 78 -2.97 2.52 13.07
C GLY A 78 -1.78 2.11 13.93
N LYS A 79 -1.39 0.85 13.76
CA LYS A 79 -0.16 0.32 14.32
C LYS A 79 0.55 -0.51 13.27
N VAL A 80 1.87 -0.56 13.35
CA VAL A 80 2.68 -1.55 12.68
C VAL A 80 3.33 -2.41 13.74
N ARG A 81 3.30 -3.73 13.56
CA ARG A 81 4.13 -4.65 14.32
C ARG A 81 5.40 -4.94 13.53
N LEU A 82 6.54 -4.60 14.10
CA LEU A 82 7.90 -4.87 13.62
C LEU A 82 8.55 -5.96 14.49
N PRO A 83 9.79 -6.40 14.20
CA PRO A 83 10.45 -7.44 15.01
C PRO A 83 10.63 -7.05 16.48
N ASP A 84 10.75 -5.77 16.78
CA ASP A 84 10.96 -5.22 18.12
C ASP A 84 9.66 -4.87 18.88
N GLY A 85 8.50 -4.91 18.22
CA GLY A 85 7.22 -4.68 18.88
C GLY A 85 6.17 -3.96 18.02
N GLU A 86 5.11 -3.50 18.68
CA GLU A 86 4.06 -2.67 18.06
C GLU A 86 4.37 -1.19 18.23
N HIS A 87 4.25 -0.44 17.13
CA HIS A 87 4.46 1.01 17.09
C HIS A 87 3.22 1.68 16.50
N PRO A 88 2.72 2.78 17.11
CA PRO A 88 1.66 3.57 16.51
C PRO A 88 2.17 4.24 15.24
N ILE A 89 1.32 4.35 14.23
CA ILE A 89 1.59 5.08 12.99
C ILE A 89 0.43 6.02 12.67
N GLY A 90 0.74 7.15 12.04
CA GLY A 90 -0.21 8.18 11.65
C GLY A 90 0.27 8.97 10.43
N PRO A 91 -0.49 9.99 10.00
CA PRO A 91 -0.27 10.66 8.72
C PRO A 91 1.11 11.34 8.68
N GLY A 92 1.85 11.09 7.61
CA GLY A 92 3.22 11.59 7.44
C GLY A 92 4.32 10.63 7.90
N ASP A 93 3.97 9.56 8.63
CA ASP A 93 4.95 8.52 8.96
C ASP A 93 5.34 7.75 7.70
N PHE A 94 6.65 7.58 7.52
CA PHE A 94 7.26 6.79 6.46
C PHE A 94 8.02 5.62 7.06
N LEU A 95 7.82 4.42 6.51
CA LEU A 95 8.52 3.22 6.90
C LEU A 95 9.19 2.61 5.67
N ALA A 96 10.50 2.38 5.79
CA ALA A 96 11.24 1.50 4.90
C ALA A 96 11.35 0.12 5.55
N LEU A 97 10.86 -0.90 4.84
CA LEU A 97 10.84 -2.29 5.25
C LEU A 97 11.89 -3.03 4.42
N LEU A 98 13.03 -3.33 5.05
CA LEU A 98 14.18 -3.92 4.39
C LEU A 98 13.89 -5.34 3.90
N VAL A 99 14.70 -5.81 2.96
CA VAL A 99 14.72 -7.23 2.59
C VAL A 99 15.18 -8.05 3.79
N GLY A 100 14.50 -9.18 4.03
CA GLY A 100 14.86 -10.14 5.07
C GLY A 100 14.11 -9.95 6.39
N PRO A 101 14.41 -10.80 7.39
CA PRO A 101 13.68 -10.85 8.66
C PRO A 101 13.65 -9.53 9.44
N GLU A 102 14.65 -8.66 9.24
CA GLU A 102 14.75 -7.34 9.86
C GLU A 102 13.64 -6.40 9.39
N GLY A 103 13.10 -6.61 8.18
CA GLY A 103 11.94 -5.90 7.65
C GLY A 103 10.60 -6.61 7.89
N ALA A 104 10.55 -7.62 8.77
CA ALA A 104 9.33 -8.37 9.01
C ALA A 104 8.25 -7.54 9.70
N HIS A 105 7.07 -7.47 9.09
CA HIS A 105 6.03 -6.55 9.52
C HIS A 105 4.60 -7.08 9.32
N ILE A 106 3.67 -6.45 10.02
CA ILE A 106 2.24 -6.44 9.71
C ILE A 106 1.66 -5.07 10.11
N VAL A 107 0.75 -4.56 9.30
CA VAL A 107 0.06 -3.28 9.51
C VAL A 107 -1.42 -3.56 9.73
#